data_AF-A0A2E3C805-F1
#
_entry.id   AF-A0A2E3C805-F1
#
_cell.length_a   1.000
_cell.length_b   1.000
_cell.length_c   1.000
_cell.angle_alpha   90.00
_cell.angle_beta   90.00
_cell.angle_gamma   90.00
#
_symmetry.space_group_name_H-M   'P 1'
#
loop_
_entity.id
_entity.type
_entity.pdbx_description
1 polymer ?
#
loop_
_entity_poly.entity_id
_entity_poly.type
_entity_poly.pdbx_seq_one_letter_code
_entity_poly.pdbx_strand_id
1 'polypeptide(L)'
;MEEGKFVLWAQVRTGTPQMKMDNQGLLRPNGWPDGGRLVYLGDVTQSVLSSLGPHPPPDFIDSPGFDEQRWTISAQSNDLKILIRSESYWGFGLFARCYLNRIEIIGSRNAAARIAFDIIASLGRDPWNTTFPFAFKRKTGLSINNHKSNWTELINAGKFELAENIELIADQYRKLLGKVDKKGDRHLVEVNANIKTARQALHDRNAPAVSRALSRAETELVLANPKTRSDLEEQMKITEEEIPFVDLTESE
;
A
#
# COMPACT_ATOMS: atom_id res chain seq x y z
N MET A 1 -9.24 -0.29 17.89
CA MET A 1 -8.04 0.53 17.69
C MET A 1 -8.52 1.95 17.42
N GLU A 2 -7.95 2.95 18.09
CA GLU A 2 -8.36 4.34 17.94
C GLU A 2 -7.93 4.87 16.56
N GLU A 3 -8.88 5.42 15.80
CA GLU A 3 -8.60 6.06 14.51
C GLU A 3 -7.80 7.35 14.73
N GLY A 4 -6.67 7.45 14.05
CA GLY A 4 -5.79 8.61 14.11
C GLY A 4 -5.77 9.35 12.78
N LYS A 5 -5.36 10.63 12.85
CA LYS A 5 -5.04 11.45 11.67
C LYS A 5 -3.54 11.69 11.62
N PHE A 6 -2.90 11.20 10.56
CA PHE A 6 -1.47 11.33 10.32
C PHE A 6 -1.22 12.26 9.14
N VAL A 7 -0.34 13.25 9.30
CA VAL A 7 -0.06 14.24 8.24
C VAL A 7 1.39 14.16 7.83
N LEU A 8 1.60 13.89 6.54
CA LEU A 8 2.90 13.79 5.92
C LEU A 8 3.02 14.82 4.80
N TRP A 9 4.24 15.30 4.58
CA TRP A 9 4.55 16.26 3.54
C TRP A 9 5.65 15.72 2.66
N ALA A 10 5.50 15.91 1.35
CA ALA A 10 6.44 15.42 0.36
C ALA A 10 6.61 16.43 -0.77
N GLN A 11 7.85 16.69 -1.18
CA GLN A 11 8.11 17.46 -2.39
C GLN A 11 7.81 16.61 -3.62
N VAL A 12 7.06 17.14 -4.58
CA VAL A 12 6.90 16.53 -5.90
C VAL A 12 8.18 16.72 -6.71
N ARG A 13 8.68 15.69 -7.40
CA ARG A 13 9.86 15.81 -8.27
C ARG A 13 9.52 15.79 -9.74
N THR A 14 8.50 15.02 -10.13
CA THR A 14 8.00 14.94 -11.50
C THR A 14 6.51 15.22 -11.49
N GLY A 15 6.01 15.94 -12.50
CA GLY A 15 4.56 16.16 -12.66
C GLY A 15 3.85 14.93 -13.27
N THR A 16 4.62 13.95 -13.76
CA THR A 16 4.10 12.70 -14.28
C THR A 16 3.66 11.76 -13.16
N PRO A 17 2.64 10.92 -13.38
CA PRO A 17 1.93 10.74 -14.65
C PRO A 17 0.93 11.88 -14.95
N GLN A 18 0.71 12.10 -16.24
CA GLN A 18 -0.44 12.88 -16.71
C GLN A 18 -1.69 12.01 -16.62
N MET A 19 -2.76 12.58 -16.10
CA MET A 19 -4.06 11.93 -15.90
C MET A 19 -5.18 12.88 -16.33
N LYS A 20 -6.42 12.42 -16.27
CA LYS A 20 -7.60 13.25 -16.52
C LYS A 20 -8.54 13.26 -15.33
N MET A 21 -9.29 14.35 -15.18
CA MET A 21 -10.48 14.41 -14.36
C MET A 21 -11.70 14.37 -15.29
N ASP A 22 -12.57 13.39 -15.11
CA ASP A 22 -13.81 13.31 -15.88
C ASP A 22 -14.87 14.32 -15.39
N ASN A 23 -16.02 14.35 -16.06
CA ASN A 23 -17.10 15.28 -15.74
C ASN A 23 -17.78 14.99 -14.38
N GLN A 24 -17.56 13.80 -13.81
CA GLN A 24 -18.04 13.42 -12.48
C GLN A 24 -17.03 13.77 -11.38
N GLY A 25 -15.86 14.32 -11.75
CA GLY A 25 -14.81 14.64 -10.80
C GLY A 25 -13.95 13.44 -10.40
N LEU A 26 -13.95 12.35 -11.19
CA LEU A 26 -13.13 11.17 -10.92
C LEU A 26 -11.80 11.21 -11.66
N LEU A 27 -10.76 10.68 -11.03
CA LEU A 27 -9.45 10.49 -11.65
C LEU A 27 -9.49 9.35 -12.66
N ARG A 28 -9.06 9.64 -13.89
CA ARG A 28 -9.02 8.71 -15.01
C ARG A 28 -7.63 8.67 -15.65
N PRO A 29 -7.26 7.54 -16.29
CA PRO A 29 -6.06 7.48 -17.10
C PRO A 29 -6.10 8.50 -18.24
N ASN A 30 -4.94 8.97 -18.70
CA ASN A 30 -4.86 9.97 -19.76
C ASN A 30 -5.58 9.55 -21.06
N GLY A 31 -5.59 8.24 -21.36
CA GLY A 31 -6.27 7.65 -22.51
C GLY A 31 -7.79 7.55 -22.39
N TRP A 32 -8.42 8.12 -21.36
CA TRP A 32 -9.87 8.04 -21.17
C TRP A 32 -10.64 8.63 -22.37
N PRO A 33 -11.58 7.87 -22.97
CA PRO A 33 -12.22 8.23 -24.25
C PRO A 33 -13.15 9.43 -24.15
N ASP A 34 -13.86 9.61 -23.02
CA ASP A 34 -14.85 10.68 -22.85
C ASP A 34 -14.22 12.07 -22.60
N GLY A 35 -12.91 12.19 -22.81
CA GLY A 35 -12.16 13.40 -22.52
C GLY A 35 -12.02 13.65 -21.02
N GLY A 36 -11.83 14.91 -20.65
CA GLY A 36 -11.63 15.33 -19.27
C GLY A 36 -10.58 16.44 -19.16
N ARG A 37 -10.49 17.05 -17.98
CA ARG A 37 -9.48 18.09 -17.69
C ARG A 37 -8.13 17.42 -17.42
N LEU A 38 -7.07 17.93 -18.02
CA LEU A 38 -5.71 17.44 -17.79
C LEU A 38 -5.29 17.68 -16.33
N VAL A 39 -4.61 16.69 -15.76
CA VAL A 39 -4.09 16.74 -14.39
C VAL A 39 -2.66 16.20 -14.36
N TYR A 40 -1.75 16.95 -13.75
CA TYR A 40 -0.43 16.45 -13.39
C TYR A 40 -0.47 15.87 -11.99
N LEU A 41 -0.53 14.54 -11.92
CA LEU A 41 -0.71 13.80 -10.66
C LEU A 41 0.59 13.79 -9.83
N GLY A 42 1.73 13.68 -10.51
CA GLY A 42 3.05 13.66 -9.91
C GLY A 42 3.46 12.35 -9.21
N ASP A 43 4.77 12.21 -8.98
CA ASP A 43 5.38 10.98 -8.45
C ASP A 43 4.88 10.61 -7.06
N VAL A 44 4.71 11.60 -6.19
CA VAL A 44 4.25 11.40 -4.81
C VAL A 44 2.85 10.79 -4.78
N THR A 45 1.90 11.39 -5.48
CA THR A 45 0.52 10.93 -5.49
C THR A 45 0.39 9.57 -6.15
N GLN A 46 1.10 9.36 -7.27
CA GLN A 46 1.14 8.06 -7.93
C GLN A 46 1.63 6.97 -6.97
N SER A 47 2.67 7.28 -6.18
CA SER A 47 3.18 6.38 -5.16
C SER A 47 2.12 6.08 -4.10
N VAL A 48 1.44 7.10 -3.57
CA VAL A 48 0.37 6.94 -2.57
C VAL A 48 -0.78 6.06 -3.09
N LEU A 49 -1.28 6.33 -4.30
CA LEU A 49 -2.36 5.53 -4.90
C LEU A 49 -1.93 4.09 -5.13
N SER A 50 -0.69 3.87 -5.59
CA SER A 50 -0.16 2.51 -5.78
C SER A 50 -0.05 1.75 -4.44
N SER A 51 0.27 2.45 -3.34
CA SER A 51 0.35 1.88 -1.99
C SER A 51 -1.01 1.52 -1.38
N LEU A 52 -2.11 2.11 -1.86
CA LEU A 52 -3.47 1.76 -1.40
C LEU A 52 -3.96 0.40 -1.92
N GLY A 53 -3.29 -0.17 -2.93
CA GLY A 53 -3.73 -1.41 -3.59
C GLY A 53 -4.98 -1.19 -4.46
N PRO A 54 -5.84 -2.21 -4.64
CA PRO A 54 -7.11 -2.04 -5.34
C PRO A 54 -8.03 -1.06 -4.61
N HIS A 55 -8.41 0.02 -5.27
CA HIS A 55 -9.31 1.05 -4.73
C HIS A 55 -10.20 1.63 -5.86
N PRO A 56 -11.39 2.17 -5.55
CA PRO A 56 -12.17 2.92 -6.52
C PRO A 56 -11.41 4.15 -7.04
N PRO A 57 -11.74 4.69 -8.24
CA PRO A 57 -11.11 5.89 -8.75
C PRO A 57 -11.16 7.04 -7.73
N PRO A 58 -10.04 7.73 -7.45
CA PRO A 58 -10.03 8.87 -6.54
C PRO A 58 -10.94 10.00 -7.00
N ASP A 59 -11.60 10.65 -6.05
CA ASP A 59 -12.46 11.82 -6.27
C ASP A 59 -11.65 13.12 -6.14
N PHE A 60 -11.87 14.06 -7.05
CA PHE A 60 -11.40 15.43 -6.89
C PHE A 60 -12.34 16.22 -5.98
N ILE A 61 -11.82 16.68 -4.85
CA ILE A 61 -12.51 17.64 -3.97
C ILE A 61 -12.31 19.06 -4.51
N ASP A 62 -11.07 19.38 -4.88
CA ASP A 62 -10.74 20.63 -5.56
C ASP A 62 -10.19 20.28 -6.94
N SER A 63 -10.93 20.66 -7.98
CA SER A 63 -10.55 20.41 -9.37
C SER A 63 -9.35 21.28 -9.78
N PRO A 64 -8.48 20.80 -10.69
CA PRO A 64 -7.40 21.61 -11.24
C PRO A 64 -7.95 22.82 -11.99
N GLY A 65 -7.32 23.99 -11.81
CA GLY A 65 -7.67 25.23 -12.49
C GLY A 65 -6.81 25.44 -13.73
N PHE A 66 -6.31 26.67 -13.91
CA PHE A 66 -5.24 26.97 -14.87
C PHE A 66 -3.93 26.23 -14.53
N ASP A 67 -3.68 26.06 -13.22
CA ASP A 67 -2.59 25.23 -12.72
C ASP A 67 -3.08 23.78 -12.57
N GLU A 68 -2.74 22.95 -13.54
CA GLU A 68 -3.11 21.54 -13.64
C GLU A 68 -2.43 20.65 -12.60
N GLN A 69 -1.47 21.19 -11.83
CA GLN A 69 -0.80 20.51 -10.74
C GLN A 69 -1.32 20.93 -9.36
N ARG A 70 -2.23 21.91 -9.29
CA ARG A 70 -2.90 22.32 -8.04
C ARG A 70 -4.30 21.73 -7.96
N TRP A 71 -4.50 20.82 -7.00
CA TRP A 71 -5.75 20.08 -6.83
C TRP A 71 -5.79 19.42 -5.45
N THR A 72 -6.95 18.92 -5.06
CA THR A 72 -7.14 18.06 -3.89
C THR A 72 -7.90 16.81 -4.29
N ILE A 73 -7.35 15.63 -4.02
CA ILE A 73 -8.05 14.35 -4.23
C ILE A 73 -8.27 13.60 -2.92
N SER A 74 -9.36 12.85 -2.88
CA SER A 74 -9.68 11.88 -1.84
C SER A 74 -9.60 10.48 -2.45
N ALA A 75 -8.93 9.58 -1.76
CA ALA A 75 -8.91 8.15 -2.08
C ALA A 75 -9.27 7.36 -0.82
N GLN A 76 -9.99 6.26 -1.00
CA GLN A 76 -10.36 5.37 0.10
C GLN A 76 -10.09 3.92 -0.29
N SER A 77 -9.55 3.15 0.65
CA SER A 77 -9.38 1.70 0.52
C SER A 77 -9.65 1.07 1.88
N ASN A 78 -10.66 0.21 1.96
CA ASN A 78 -11.14 -0.36 3.22
C ASN A 78 -11.41 0.74 4.27
N ASP A 79 -10.75 0.63 5.43
CA ASP A 79 -10.85 1.57 6.56
C ASP A 79 -9.88 2.75 6.47
N LEU A 80 -9.10 2.86 5.39
CA LEU A 80 -8.15 3.95 5.17
C LEU A 80 -8.74 5.00 4.25
N LYS A 81 -8.79 6.23 4.75
CA LYS A 81 -9.10 7.41 3.93
C LYS A 81 -7.85 8.27 3.79
N ILE A 82 -7.51 8.62 2.56
CA ILE A 82 -6.38 9.50 2.25
C ILE A 82 -6.87 10.75 1.54
N LEU A 83 -6.45 11.90 2.06
CA LEU A 83 -6.61 13.20 1.42
C LEU A 83 -5.25 13.69 0.94
N ILE A 84 -5.12 13.96 -0.35
CA ILE A 84 -3.88 14.47 -0.94
C ILE A 84 -4.16 15.83 -1.54
N ARG A 85 -3.46 16.85 -1.03
CA ARG A 85 -3.53 18.21 -1.55
C ARG A 85 -2.21 18.58 -2.18
N SER A 86 -2.22 18.92 -3.47
CA SER A 86 -1.06 19.38 -4.22
C SER A 86 -1.09 20.90 -4.34
N GLU A 87 -0.01 21.56 -3.94
CA GLU A 87 0.13 23.02 -4.03
C GLU A 87 1.53 23.46 -4.40
N SER A 88 1.61 24.58 -5.11
CA SER A 88 2.87 25.30 -5.27
C SER A 88 3.33 25.88 -3.92
N TYR A 89 4.61 25.69 -3.61
CA TYR A 89 5.28 26.28 -2.46
C TYR A 89 6.41 27.23 -2.83
N TRP A 90 6.76 27.32 -4.13
CA TRP A 90 7.85 28.16 -4.62
C TRP A 90 7.61 28.66 -6.06
N GLY A 91 8.18 29.82 -6.39
CA GLY A 91 8.40 30.27 -7.78
C GLY A 91 7.17 30.20 -8.71
N PHE A 92 5.97 30.44 -8.19
CA PHE A 92 4.69 30.34 -8.91
C PHE A 92 4.37 28.97 -9.54
N GLY A 93 5.09 27.90 -9.19
CA GLY A 93 4.77 26.56 -9.69
C GLY A 93 5.23 26.30 -11.13
N LEU A 94 6.27 26.97 -11.62
CA LEU A 94 6.77 26.80 -13.00
C LEU A 94 7.40 25.41 -13.28
N PHE A 95 7.76 24.66 -12.24
CA PHE A 95 8.34 23.32 -12.36
C PHE A 95 7.73 22.39 -11.30
N ALA A 96 7.66 21.09 -11.59
CA ALA A 96 7.15 20.10 -10.64
C ALA A 96 7.83 20.15 -9.25
N ARG A 97 9.13 20.46 -9.21
CA ARG A 97 9.92 20.63 -7.97
C ARG A 97 9.46 21.80 -7.07
N CYS A 98 8.62 22.69 -7.60
CA CYS A 98 8.01 23.80 -6.88
C CYS A 98 6.69 23.42 -6.22
N TYR A 99 6.23 22.17 -6.39
CA TYR A 99 5.03 21.64 -5.76
C TYR A 99 5.37 20.73 -4.59
N LEU A 100 4.44 20.69 -3.65
CA LEU A 100 4.45 19.75 -2.56
C LEU A 100 3.06 19.13 -2.42
N ASN A 101 3.06 17.93 -1.87
CA ASN A 101 1.85 17.23 -1.50
C ASN A 101 1.76 17.18 0.00
N ARG A 102 0.58 17.53 0.50
CA ARG A 102 0.14 17.27 1.86
C ARG A 102 -0.72 16.02 1.84
N ILE A 103 -0.26 14.98 2.52
CA ILE A 103 -0.91 13.68 2.58
C ILE A 103 -1.49 13.53 3.98
N GLU A 104 -2.82 13.54 4.09
CA GLU A 104 -3.50 13.15 5.33
C GLU A 104 -3.93 11.70 5.21
N ILE A 105 -3.53 10.87 6.17
CA ILE A 105 -3.95 9.47 6.29
C ILE A 105 -4.83 9.39 7.53
N ILE A 106 -6.06 8.92 7.34
CA ILE A 106 -7.06 8.74 8.38
C ILE A 106 -7.31 7.23 8.49
N GLY A 107 -7.07 6.68 9.68
CA GLY A 107 -7.23 5.25 9.95
C GLY A 107 -6.37 4.80 11.14
N SER A 108 -6.16 3.49 11.26
CA SER A 108 -5.30 2.95 12.32
C SER A 108 -3.82 3.32 12.10
N ARG A 109 -3.06 3.41 13.19
CA ARG A 109 -1.62 3.71 13.14
C ARG A 109 -0.84 2.68 12.31
N ASN A 110 -1.18 1.40 12.44
CA ASN A 110 -0.56 0.31 11.67
C ASN A 110 -0.81 0.47 10.17
N ALA A 111 -2.06 0.76 9.79
CA ALA A 111 -2.42 0.98 8.41
C ALA A 111 -1.71 2.21 7.81
N ALA A 112 -1.62 3.31 8.57
CA ALA A 112 -0.84 4.48 8.16
C ALA A 112 0.66 4.21 8.06
N ALA A 113 1.22 3.42 8.98
CA ALA A 113 2.62 3.04 9.01
C ALA A 113 3.00 2.16 7.81
N ARG A 114 2.16 1.18 7.47
CA ARG A 114 2.31 0.35 6.28
C ARG A 114 2.29 1.18 5.00
N ILE A 115 1.32 2.10 4.85
CA ILE A 115 1.25 2.98 3.69
C ILE A 115 2.48 3.88 3.58
N ALA A 116 2.93 4.48 4.70
CA ALA A 116 4.14 5.31 4.69
C ALA A 116 5.39 4.50 4.27
N PHE A 117 5.49 3.25 4.71
CA PHE A 117 6.56 2.33 4.31
C PHE A 117 6.51 1.99 2.82
N ASP A 118 5.32 1.78 2.25
CA ASP A 118 5.17 1.49 0.83
C ASP A 118 5.43 2.72 -0.05
N ILE A 119 5.02 3.91 0.40
CA ILE A 119 5.31 5.15 -0.31
C ILE A 119 6.81 5.38 -0.41
N ILE A 120 7.55 5.24 0.70
CA ILE A 120 9.01 5.48 0.67
C ILE A 120 9.73 4.48 -0.24
N ALA A 121 9.27 3.24 -0.27
CA ALA A 121 9.81 2.20 -1.13
C ALA A 121 9.56 2.50 -2.60
N SER A 122 8.32 2.86 -2.95
CA SER A 122 7.92 3.21 -4.31
C SER A 122 8.60 4.48 -4.82
N LEU A 123 8.82 5.48 -3.97
CA LEU A 123 9.53 6.70 -4.34
C LEU A 123 11.03 6.49 -4.55
N GLY A 124 11.66 5.53 -3.85
CA GLY A 124 13.11 5.30 -3.92
C GLY A 124 13.97 6.47 -3.42
N ARG A 125 13.37 7.42 -2.69
CA ARG A 125 14.03 8.64 -2.20
C ARG A 125 13.32 9.17 -0.96
N ASP A 126 14.00 10.03 -0.23
CA ASP A 126 13.41 10.76 0.89
C ASP A 126 12.45 11.87 0.40
N PRO A 127 11.15 11.84 0.74
CA PRO A 127 10.17 12.83 0.32
C PRO A 127 10.36 14.21 0.97
N TRP A 128 11.02 14.26 2.13
CA TRP A 128 11.34 15.50 2.85
C TRP A 128 12.59 16.22 2.32
N ASN A 129 13.38 15.59 1.43
CA ASN A 129 14.57 16.23 0.83
C ASN A 129 14.15 17.16 -0.31
N THR A 130 13.93 18.43 0.04
CA THR A 130 13.34 19.44 -0.85
C THR A 130 14.37 20.30 -1.58
N THR A 131 14.02 20.79 -2.78
CA THR A 131 14.88 21.70 -3.56
C THR A 131 14.98 23.10 -2.95
N PHE A 132 13.90 23.59 -2.32
CA PHE A 132 13.88 24.93 -1.70
C PHE A 132 13.46 24.83 -0.21
N PRO A 133 14.38 24.41 0.70
CA PRO A 133 14.04 24.11 2.10
C PRO A 133 13.40 25.28 2.86
N PHE A 134 13.86 26.51 2.60
CA PHE A 134 13.30 27.70 3.23
C PHE A 134 11.82 27.91 2.88
N ALA A 135 11.49 27.81 1.59
CA ALA A 135 10.11 27.96 1.11
C ALA A 135 9.22 26.81 1.62
N PHE A 136 9.76 25.59 1.63
CA PHE A 136 9.06 24.42 2.16
C PHE A 136 8.73 24.57 3.64
N LYS A 137 9.71 25.02 4.45
CA LYS A 137 9.50 25.34 5.87
C LYS A 137 8.45 26.44 6.05
N ARG A 138 8.51 27.51 5.26
CA ARG A 138 7.53 28.61 5.32
C ARG A 138 6.11 28.14 4.99
N LYS A 139 5.96 27.26 4.00
CA LYS A 139 4.66 26.75 3.55
C LYS A 139 4.06 25.72 4.52
N THR A 140 4.89 24.87 5.11
CA THR A 140 4.44 23.78 6.00
C THR A 140 4.43 24.15 7.48
N GLY A 141 5.13 25.22 7.88
CA GLY A 141 5.32 25.61 9.27
C GLY A 141 6.29 24.69 10.05
N LEU A 142 6.85 23.66 9.42
CA LEU A 142 7.67 22.65 10.06
C LEU A 142 9.11 22.66 9.53
N SER A 143 10.06 22.33 10.40
CA SER A 143 11.46 22.15 9.99
C SER A 143 11.62 20.87 9.15
N ILE A 144 12.69 20.78 8.36
CA ILE A 144 13.02 19.56 7.61
C ILE A 144 13.24 18.37 8.56
N ASN A 145 13.81 18.60 9.75
CA ASN A 145 14.00 17.56 10.76
C ASN A 145 12.65 17.06 11.31
N ASN A 146 11.65 17.93 11.48
CA ASN A 146 10.32 17.52 11.91
C ASN A 146 9.65 16.67 10.83
N HIS A 147 9.76 17.06 9.55
CA HIS A 147 9.25 16.25 8.44
C HIS A 147 9.90 14.87 8.39
N LYS A 148 11.24 14.82 8.51
CA LYS A 148 11.98 13.57 8.60
C LYS A 148 11.51 12.72 9.77
N SER A 149 11.32 13.32 10.95
CA SER A 149 10.83 12.61 12.14
C SER A 149 9.46 11.99 11.90
N ASN A 150 8.49 12.78 11.41
CA ASN A 150 7.12 12.30 11.17
C ASN A 150 7.09 11.12 10.19
N TRP A 151 7.86 11.18 9.11
CA TRP A 151 8.00 10.07 8.18
C TRP A 151 8.69 8.87 8.82
N THR A 152 9.83 9.08 9.47
CA THR A 152 10.66 8.01 10.03
C THR A 152 9.92 7.25 11.13
N GLU A 153 9.10 7.93 11.93
CA GLU A 153 8.27 7.32 12.97
C GLU A 153 7.30 6.29 12.39
N LEU A 154 6.55 6.66 11.34
CA LEU A 154 5.61 5.75 10.66
C LEU A 154 6.34 4.63 9.90
N ILE A 155 7.42 4.96 9.18
CA ILE A 155 8.21 3.98 8.43
C ILE A 155 8.78 2.91 9.37
N ASN A 156 9.32 3.33 10.53
CA ASN A 156 9.87 2.40 11.51
C ASN A 156 8.78 1.55 12.15
N ALA A 157 7.61 2.12 12.44
CA ALA A 157 6.47 1.37 12.94
C ALA A 157 6.03 0.28 11.94
N GLY A 158 5.91 0.61 10.65
CA GLY A 158 5.50 -0.35 9.62
C GLY A 158 6.55 -1.43 9.40
N LYS A 159 7.84 -1.06 9.42
CA LYS A 159 8.94 -2.03 9.36
C LYS A 159 8.92 -2.98 10.55
N PHE A 160 8.68 -2.47 11.76
CA PHE A 160 8.61 -3.26 12.98
C PHE A 160 7.45 -4.26 12.93
N GLU A 161 6.26 -3.81 12.55
CA GLU A 161 5.07 -4.68 12.40
C GLU A 161 5.32 -5.82 11.40
N LEU A 162 5.90 -5.51 10.23
CA LEU A 162 6.23 -6.55 9.25
C LEU A 162 7.29 -7.53 9.78
N ALA A 163 8.28 -7.04 10.54
CA ALA A 163 9.28 -7.89 11.17
C ALA A 163 8.66 -8.80 12.24
N GLU A 164 7.74 -8.27 13.04
CA GLU A 164 7.00 -9.03 14.06
C GLU A 164 6.16 -10.14 13.41
N ASN A 165 5.43 -9.82 12.33
CA ASN A 165 4.65 -10.81 11.59
C ASN A 165 5.54 -11.94 11.02
N ILE A 166 6.72 -11.61 10.50
CA ILE A 166 7.71 -12.61 10.07
C ILE A 166 8.13 -13.51 11.24
N GLU A 167 8.39 -12.93 12.41
CA GLU A 167 8.82 -13.70 13.58
C GLU A 167 7.71 -14.56 14.18
N LEU A 168 6.44 -14.14 14.11
CA LEU A 168 5.29 -14.96 14.51
C LEU A 168 5.20 -16.24 13.68
N ILE A 169 5.28 -16.12 12.35
CA ILE A 169 5.28 -17.27 11.43
C ILE A 169 6.53 -18.13 11.63
N ALA A 170 7.70 -17.52 11.86
CA ALA A 170 8.92 -18.24 12.15
C ALA A 170 8.87 -19.02 13.47
N ASP A 171 8.18 -18.51 14.48
CA ASP A 171 7.97 -19.21 15.75
C ASP A 171 7.02 -20.41 15.60
N GLN A 172 5.93 -20.26 14.85
CA GLN A 172 5.03 -21.36 14.51
C GLN A 172 5.76 -22.47 13.74
N TYR A 173 6.58 -22.09 12.75
CA TYR A 173 7.47 -23.01 12.04
C TYR A 173 8.38 -23.79 12.99
N ARG A 174 9.07 -23.10 13.91
CA ARG A 174 9.97 -23.74 14.90
C ARG A 174 9.24 -24.73 15.80
N LYS A 175 7.99 -24.46 16.17
CA LYS A 175 7.19 -25.35 17.03
C LYS A 175 6.84 -26.69 16.36
N LEU A 176 6.75 -26.71 15.03
CA LEU A 176 6.39 -27.90 14.24
C LEU A 176 7.59 -28.74 13.80
N LEU A 177 8.81 -28.18 13.83
CA LEU A 177 10.03 -28.90 13.47
C LEU A 177 10.17 -30.23 14.24
N GLY A 178 10.35 -31.33 13.51
CA GLY A 178 10.52 -32.67 14.07
C GLY A 178 9.27 -33.28 14.72
N LYS A 179 8.10 -32.64 14.57
CA LYS A 179 6.82 -33.10 15.14
C LYS A 179 5.75 -33.41 14.08
N VAL A 180 6.11 -33.37 12.80
CA VAL A 180 5.21 -33.60 11.68
C VAL A 180 5.61 -34.87 10.91
N ASP A 181 4.72 -35.33 10.05
CA ASP A 181 4.96 -36.47 9.17
C ASP A 181 5.77 -36.07 7.93
N LYS A 182 6.16 -37.06 7.10
CA LYS A 182 6.94 -36.80 5.87
C LYS A 182 6.27 -35.82 4.90
N LYS A 183 4.94 -35.82 4.83
CA LYS A 183 4.18 -34.85 4.01
C LYS A 183 4.29 -33.46 4.61
N GLY A 184 4.15 -33.32 5.92
CA GLY A 184 4.33 -32.05 6.63
C GLY A 184 5.75 -31.50 6.54
N ASP A 185 6.78 -32.35 6.60
CA ASP A 185 8.18 -31.95 6.44
C ASP A 185 8.44 -31.27 5.09
N ARG A 186 7.80 -31.73 4.01
CA ARG A 186 7.91 -31.08 2.68
C ARG A 186 7.34 -29.66 2.70
N HIS A 187 6.18 -29.46 3.32
CA HIS A 187 5.58 -28.14 3.49
C HIS A 187 6.45 -27.24 4.38
N LEU A 188 7.06 -27.76 5.45
CA LEU A 188 7.99 -27.00 6.29
C LEU A 188 9.21 -26.47 5.52
N VAL A 189 9.70 -27.18 4.49
CA VAL A 189 10.77 -26.66 3.60
C VAL A 189 10.30 -25.38 2.89
N GLU A 190 9.07 -25.38 2.35
CA GLU A 190 8.48 -24.23 1.67
C GLU A 190 8.18 -23.08 2.63
N VAL A 191 7.73 -23.36 3.86
CA VAL A 191 7.57 -22.34 4.91
C VAL A 191 8.89 -21.61 5.14
N ASN A 192 10.00 -22.34 5.32
CA ASN A 192 11.31 -21.75 5.56
C ASN A 192 11.79 -20.92 4.36
N ALA A 193 11.56 -21.38 3.14
CA ALA A 193 11.89 -20.64 1.92
C ALA A 193 11.10 -19.32 1.82
N ASN A 194 9.80 -19.34 2.16
CA ASN A 194 8.96 -18.15 2.16
C ASN A 194 9.33 -17.17 3.30
N ILE A 195 9.69 -17.65 4.50
CA ILE A 195 10.22 -16.79 5.59
C ILE A 195 11.49 -16.07 5.14
N LYS A 196 12.43 -16.78 4.48
CA LYS A 196 13.65 -16.16 3.93
C LYS A 196 13.32 -15.10 2.88
N THR A 197 12.38 -15.39 1.99
CA THR A 197 11.89 -14.46 0.97
C THR A 197 11.27 -13.22 1.62
N ALA A 198 10.46 -13.38 2.67
CA ALA A 198 9.87 -12.27 3.42
C ALA A 198 10.94 -11.38 4.08
N ARG A 199 11.97 -11.96 4.68
CA ARG A 199 13.09 -11.20 5.27
C ARG A 199 13.86 -10.40 4.22
N GLN A 200 14.13 -11.00 3.07
CA GLN A 200 14.79 -10.31 1.95
C GLN A 200 13.92 -9.16 1.43
N ALA A 201 12.62 -9.41 1.22
CA ALA A 201 11.69 -8.36 0.79
C ALA A 201 11.59 -7.20 1.80
N LEU A 202 11.63 -7.48 3.11
CA LEU A 202 11.62 -6.45 4.15
C LEU A 202 12.89 -5.59 4.09
N HIS A 203 14.05 -6.21 3.85
CA HIS A 203 15.31 -5.50 3.63
C HIS A 203 15.23 -4.57 2.42
N ASP A 204 14.63 -5.06 1.33
CA ASP A 204 14.47 -4.32 0.07
C ASP A 204 13.28 -3.34 0.10
N ARG A 205 12.67 -3.13 1.28
CA ARG A 205 11.52 -2.24 1.54
C ARG A 205 10.26 -2.57 0.74
N ASN A 206 10.04 -3.83 0.38
CA ASN A 206 8.89 -4.23 -0.42
C ASN A 206 7.81 -4.91 0.45
N ALA A 207 6.95 -4.13 1.13
CA ALA A 207 5.92 -4.73 1.99
C ALA A 207 4.90 -5.61 1.25
N PRO A 208 4.49 -5.32 -0.01
CA PRO A 208 3.65 -6.23 -0.76
C PRO A 208 4.30 -7.60 -0.96
N ALA A 209 5.61 -7.65 -1.24
CA ALA A 209 6.33 -8.93 -1.35
C ALA A 209 6.47 -9.64 0.00
N VAL A 210 6.68 -8.90 1.12
CA VAL A 210 6.63 -9.47 2.47
C VAL A 210 5.27 -10.14 2.72
N SER A 211 4.18 -9.40 2.48
CA SER A 211 2.82 -9.88 2.73
C SER A 211 2.48 -11.12 1.90
N ARG A 212 2.88 -11.14 0.61
CA ARG A 212 2.67 -12.31 -0.26
C ARG A 212 3.47 -13.53 0.21
N ALA A 213 4.72 -13.33 0.62
CA ALA A 213 5.56 -14.40 1.14
C ALA A 213 5.00 -14.96 2.46
N LEU A 214 4.52 -14.10 3.36
CA LEU A 214 3.88 -14.54 4.60
C LEU A 214 2.58 -15.30 4.36
N SER A 215 1.71 -14.82 3.47
CA SER A 215 0.48 -15.54 3.12
C SER A 215 0.77 -16.95 2.55
N ARG A 216 1.82 -17.09 1.74
CA ARG A 216 2.29 -18.41 1.27
C ARG A 216 2.83 -19.26 2.43
N ALA A 217 3.65 -18.69 3.30
CA ALA A 217 4.19 -19.40 4.46
C ALA A 217 3.08 -19.87 5.42
N GLU A 218 2.02 -19.08 5.62
CA GLU A 218 0.86 -19.44 6.42
C GLU A 218 0.11 -20.63 5.81
N THR A 219 -0.18 -20.59 4.51
CA THR A 219 -0.81 -21.72 3.81
C THR A 219 0.01 -23.01 3.97
N GLU A 220 1.33 -22.92 3.78
CA GLU A 220 2.22 -24.07 3.93
C GLU A 220 2.31 -24.55 5.40
N LEU A 221 2.24 -23.66 6.39
CA LEU A 221 2.18 -24.03 7.81
C LEU A 221 0.92 -24.82 8.15
N VAL A 222 -0.22 -24.39 7.60
CA VAL A 222 -1.51 -25.08 7.77
C VAL A 222 -1.45 -26.48 7.17
N LEU A 223 -0.85 -26.64 5.99
CA LEU A 223 -0.64 -27.95 5.35
C LEU A 223 0.43 -28.80 6.05
N ALA A 224 1.39 -28.16 6.72
CA ALA A 224 2.44 -28.86 7.45
C ALA A 224 1.91 -29.55 8.71
N ASN A 225 0.96 -28.93 9.41
CA ASN A 225 0.38 -29.48 10.63
C ASN A 225 -0.66 -30.58 10.32
N PRO A 226 -0.46 -31.83 10.79
CA PRO A 226 -1.34 -32.95 10.46
C PRO A 226 -2.81 -32.74 10.84
N LYS A 227 -3.07 -32.05 11.95
CA LYS A 227 -4.44 -31.80 12.43
C LYS A 227 -5.18 -30.84 11.51
N THR A 228 -4.59 -29.68 11.25
CA THR A 228 -5.21 -28.68 10.37
C THR A 228 -5.33 -29.17 8.93
N ARG A 229 -4.39 -30.01 8.48
CA ARG A 229 -4.47 -30.65 7.17
C ARG A 229 -5.62 -31.66 7.08
N SER A 230 -5.83 -32.51 8.08
CA SER A 230 -6.96 -33.45 8.06
C SER A 230 -8.30 -32.72 8.07
N ASP A 231 -8.42 -31.65 8.87
CA ASP A 231 -9.65 -30.85 8.94
C ASP A 231 -9.98 -30.22 7.57
N LEU A 232 -8.97 -29.73 6.84
CA LEU A 232 -9.12 -29.21 5.48
C LEU A 232 -9.53 -30.31 4.48
N GLU A 233 -8.88 -31.48 4.54
CA GLU A 233 -9.20 -32.62 3.67
C GLU A 233 -10.64 -33.11 3.91
N GLU A 234 -11.16 -33.05 5.14
CA GLU A 234 -12.55 -33.35 5.48
C GLU A 234 -13.53 -32.30 4.94
N GLN A 235 -13.23 -31.01 5.10
CA GLN A 235 -14.06 -29.91 4.57
C GLN A 235 -14.18 -29.96 3.04
N MET A 236 -13.09 -30.29 2.35
CA MET A 236 -13.09 -30.43 0.89
C MET A 236 -13.99 -31.58 0.41
N LYS A 237 -13.98 -32.71 1.12
CA LYS A 237 -14.87 -33.85 0.79
C LYS A 237 -16.35 -33.52 0.95
N ILE A 238 -16.72 -32.81 2.02
CA ILE A 238 -18.11 -32.38 2.25
C ILE A 238 -18.58 -31.45 1.11
N THR A 239 -17.70 -30.56 0.65
CA THR A 239 -18.01 -29.62 -0.43
C THR A 239 -18.19 -30.33 -1.78
N GLU A 240 -17.48 -31.43 -2.05
CA GLU A 240 -17.66 -32.23 -3.26
C GLU A 240 -18.96 -33.05 -3.27
N GLU A 241 -19.46 -33.48 -2.10
CA GLU A 241 -20.69 -34.25 -1.98
C GLU A 241 -21.98 -33.38 -2.07
N GLU A 242 -21.90 -32.08 -1.81
CA GLU A 242 -23.06 -31.16 -1.76
C GLU A 242 -23.34 -30.39 -3.07
N ILE A 243 -22.51 -30.48 -4.11
CA ILE A 243 -22.79 -29.79 -5.39
C ILE A 243 -23.75 -30.67 -6.22
N PRO A 244 -25.04 -30.29 -6.38
CA PRO A 244 -25.94 -31.04 -7.24
C PRO A 244 -25.49 -30.83 -8.68
N PHE A 245 -25.27 -31.92 -9.40
CA PHE A 245 -25.05 -31.89 -10.84
C PHE A 245 -26.37 -31.49 -11.51
N VAL A 246 -26.56 -30.20 -11.78
CA VAL A 246 -27.69 -29.71 -12.58
C VAL A 246 -27.30 -29.89 -14.04
N ASP A 247 -27.85 -30.94 -14.67
CA ASP A 247 -27.77 -31.13 -16.11
C ASP A 247 -28.61 -30.04 -16.81
N LEU A 248 -27.95 -29.13 -17.52
CA LEU A 248 -28.59 -28.03 -18.24
C LEU A 248 -28.94 -28.42 -19.70
N THR A 249 -28.92 -29.71 -20.05
CA THR A 249 -29.22 -30.17 -21.42
C THR A 249 -30.68 -30.54 -21.68
N GLU A 250 -31.55 -30.49 -20.66
CA GLU A 250 -33.00 -30.66 -20.82
C GLU A 250 -33.74 -29.31 -20.76
N SER A 251 -33.64 -28.54 -21.84
CA SER A 251 -34.65 -27.53 -22.16
C SER A 251 -35.00 -27.65 -23.64
N GLU A 252 -36.08 -28.39 -23.92
CA GLU A 252 -36.81 -28.36 -25.21
C GLU A 252 -37.43 -26.98 -25.48
#